data_AF-A0A2V9VIW4-F1
#
_entry.id   AF-A0A2V9VIW4-F1
#
_cell.length_a   1.000
_cell.length_b   1.000
_cell.length_c   1.000
_cell.angle_alpha   90.00
_cell.angle_beta   90.00
_cell.angle_gamma   90.00
#
_symmetry.space_group_name_H-M   'P 1'
#
loop_
_entity.id
_entity.type
_entity.pdbx_description
1 polymer ?
#
loop_
_entity_poly.entity_id
_entity_poly.type
_entity_poly.pdbx_seq_one_letter_code
_entity_poly.pdbx_strand_id
1 'polypeptide(L)'
;MLFLVVATLALVGLATAANVNTRALTGKSKSQKVAESQRARRRMSRMARSRSVTSAGQRTAIRHRRHRYYERFYTSSFADDITGGDVTAGEDPIVRQAAIDALGNMNGTVVAIEPTSGRVLAMVNQKLALSSGAQPCSTIKVSVALAALSEGLIDKDTPITLGRRSHMNLTSALARSNNAYFEALGRKLGFEKVSFYAHEFGLGELAGYNMEGEHLGIYPEEEISSKLGGVGKMCSFGEGISMTPLQLGAMVSAIANGGTLYYMQHPTTPEEVANFQPRLKRHLDIASLIPEISVGMAGAVQYGTARSVRYNFSEEQVLGKTGTCSRAGTRYGWFASYANTDVGRIVTVVFLQGGRPTFGPKAAEIAGHLYRNLYDHNFFVGKPALPTNTAGVQPASTQ
;
A
#
# COMPACT_ATOMS: atom_id res chain seq x y z
N MET A 1 41.90 -55.18 -5.08
CA MET A 1 42.65 -54.41 -4.06
C MET A 1 41.61 -53.67 -3.24
N LEU A 2 41.07 -54.19 -2.13
CA LEU A 2 41.67 -54.35 -0.78
C LEU A 2 42.18 -52.98 -0.28
N PHE A 3 41.58 -52.29 0.71
CA PHE A 3 41.29 -52.58 2.14
C PHE A 3 39.94 -51.94 2.53
N LEU A 4 39.02 -52.42 3.39
CA LEU A 4 38.98 -53.18 4.65
C LEU A 4 39.54 -52.47 5.90
N VAL A 5 38.68 -51.77 6.66
CA VAL A 5 38.70 -51.75 8.15
C VAL A 5 37.27 -51.70 8.68
N VAL A 6 36.99 -52.65 9.57
CA VAL A 6 35.78 -52.90 10.34
C VAL A 6 35.92 -52.28 11.73
N ALA A 7 34.85 -51.73 12.31
CA ALA A 7 34.70 -51.63 13.75
C ALA A 7 33.22 -51.69 14.17
N THR A 8 32.81 -52.88 14.62
CA THR A 8 31.57 -53.18 15.34
C THR A 8 31.76 -52.92 16.83
N LEU A 9 30.78 -52.34 17.51
CA LEU A 9 30.52 -52.62 18.93
C LEU A 9 29.03 -52.55 19.23
N ALA A 10 28.51 -53.67 19.70
CA ALA A 10 27.14 -53.89 20.14
C ALA A 10 27.03 -53.59 21.65
N LEU A 11 25.89 -53.06 22.11
CA LEU A 11 25.43 -53.28 23.48
C LEU A 11 23.90 -53.19 23.58
N VAL A 12 23.31 -54.40 23.62
CA VAL A 12 22.27 -54.92 24.54
C VAL A 12 21.13 -53.99 24.96
N GLY A 13 19.90 -54.48 24.75
CA GLY A 13 18.65 -53.80 25.06
C GLY A 13 18.15 -53.95 26.49
N LEU A 14 17.03 -53.28 26.75
CA LEU A 14 15.98 -53.70 27.69
C LEU A 14 14.72 -52.87 27.41
N ALA A 15 13.77 -53.50 26.74
CA ALA A 15 12.39 -53.05 26.64
C ALA A 15 11.60 -53.66 27.79
N THR A 16 10.93 -52.85 28.60
CA THR A 16 9.97 -53.30 29.60
C THR A 16 8.57 -52.87 29.17
N ALA A 17 7.93 -53.72 28.36
CA ALA A 17 6.49 -53.75 28.21
C ALA A 17 5.89 -54.44 29.43
N ALA A 18 5.07 -53.73 30.21
CA ALA A 18 4.34 -54.32 31.33
C ALA A 18 2.97 -54.81 30.85
N ASN A 19 2.74 -56.09 31.12
CA ASN A 19 1.64 -56.94 30.70
C ASN A 19 0.24 -56.47 31.13
N VAL A 20 -0.71 -56.67 30.21
CA VAL A 20 -2.13 -56.82 30.50
C VAL A 20 -2.36 -58.20 31.12
N ASN A 21 -2.99 -58.24 32.29
CA ASN A 21 -3.43 -59.49 32.91
C ASN A 21 -4.95 -59.47 33.07
N THR A 22 -5.65 -60.18 32.17
CA THR A 22 -7.08 -60.48 32.24
C THR A 22 -7.28 -61.71 33.11
N ARG A 23 -7.83 -61.54 34.32
CA ARG A 23 -8.45 -62.65 35.05
C ARG A 23 -9.77 -62.21 35.66
N ALA A 24 -10.81 -62.95 35.28
CA ALA A 24 -12.19 -62.79 35.70
C ALA A 24 -12.34 -62.97 37.22
N LEU A 25 -13.13 -62.10 37.84
CA LEU A 25 -13.71 -62.30 39.17
C LEU A 25 -15.24 -62.11 39.07
N THR A 26 -15.92 -63.23 38.93
CA THR A 26 -17.33 -63.42 39.26
C THR A 26 -17.55 -63.22 40.75
N GLY A 27 -18.56 -62.44 41.17
CA GLY A 27 -18.97 -62.40 42.58
C GLY A 27 -19.95 -61.29 42.97
N LYS A 28 -21.24 -61.63 42.97
CA LYS A 28 -22.41 -60.98 43.59
C LYS A 28 -22.16 -59.71 44.45
N SER A 29 -22.69 -58.58 43.96
CA SER A 29 -22.85 -57.32 44.72
C SER A 29 -23.91 -57.46 45.82
N LYS A 30 -23.53 -57.26 47.09
CA LYS A 30 -24.45 -56.83 48.15
C LYS A 30 -24.43 -55.29 48.20
N SER A 31 -25.56 -54.67 47.86
CA SER A 31 -25.76 -53.22 47.98
C SER A 31 -25.77 -52.81 49.46
N GLN A 32 -24.75 -52.06 49.89
CA GLN A 32 -24.90 -51.16 51.04
C GLN A 32 -25.62 -49.89 50.56
N LYS A 33 -26.81 -49.63 51.10
CA LYS A 33 -27.54 -48.38 50.89
C LYS A 33 -26.80 -47.25 51.61
N VAL A 34 -26.09 -46.41 50.86
CA VAL A 34 -25.60 -45.13 51.37
C VAL A 34 -26.80 -44.19 51.44
N ALA A 35 -27.27 -43.89 52.66
CA ALA A 35 -28.32 -42.90 52.87
C ALA A 35 -27.73 -41.50 52.71
N GLU A 36 -28.28 -40.76 51.76
CA GLU A 36 -27.87 -39.40 51.41
C GLU A 36 -28.20 -38.42 52.56
N SER A 37 -27.20 -37.68 53.04
CA SER A 37 -27.39 -36.77 54.19
C SER A 37 -28.39 -35.63 53.86
N GLN A 38 -29.19 -35.21 54.86
CA GLN A 38 -30.11 -34.07 54.70
C GLN A 38 -29.41 -32.80 54.21
N ARG A 39 -28.12 -32.64 54.53
CA ARG A 39 -27.29 -31.51 54.08
C ARG A 39 -26.99 -31.59 52.59
N ALA A 40 -26.73 -32.79 52.05
CA ALA A 40 -26.56 -33.02 50.62
C ALA A 40 -27.87 -32.78 49.85
N ARG A 41 -29.01 -33.26 50.37
CA ARG A 41 -30.34 -32.99 49.77
C ARG A 41 -30.71 -31.50 49.75
N ARG A 42 -30.42 -30.74 50.81
CA ARG A 42 -30.65 -29.28 50.85
C ARG A 42 -29.75 -28.52 49.87
N ARG A 43 -28.52 -29.00 49.64
CA ARG A 43 -27.58 -28.37 48.68
C ARG A 43 -28.01 -28.65 47.24
N MET A 44 -28.47 -29.86 46.94
CA MET A 44 -29.04 -30.22 45.64
C MET A 44 -30.38 -29.52 45.37
N SER A 45 -31.27 -29.36 46.36
CA SER A 45 -32.52 -28.62 46.17
C SER A 45 -32.31 -27.13 45.94
N ARG A 46 -31.27 -26.53 46.57
CA ARG A 46 -30.84 -25.15 46.27
C ARG A 46 -30.25 -25.02 44.86
N MET A 47 -29.44 -25.98 44.40
CA MET A 47 -28.93 -26.01 43.02
C MET A 47 -30.02 -26.29 41.97
N ALA A 48 -31.04 -27.08 42.31
CA ALA A 48 -32.18 -27.33 41.44
C ALA A 48 -33.10 -26.10 41.34
N ARG A 49 -33.33 -25.39 42.46
CA ARG A 49 -34.07 -24.11 42.47
C ARG A 49 -33.32 -22.96 41.82
N SER A 50 -31.97 -22.93 41.88
CA SER A 50 -31.18 -21.94 41.13
C SER A 50 -31.09 -22.26 39.64
N ARG A 51 -31.42 -23.49 39.22
CA ARG A 51 -31.57 -23.89 37.81
C ARG A 51 -33.00 -23.72 37.27
N SER A 52 -34.01 -23.55 38.11
CA SER A 52 -35.42 -23.46 37.70
C SER A 52 -36.00 -22.03 37.66
N VAL A 53 -35.18 -20.99 37.86
CA VAL A 53 -35.62 -19.57 37.81
C VAL A 53 -35.00 -18.80 36.64
N THR A 54 -34.29 -19.48 35.73
CA THR A 54 -33.73 -18.85 34.51
C THR A 54 -34.34 -19.39 33.21
N SER A 55 -35.58 -19.86 33.24
CA SER A 55 -36.33 -20.29 32.04
C SER A 55 -37.65 -19.55 31.80
N ALA A 56 -37.75 -18.30 32.23
CA ALA A 56 -38.70 -17.34 31.67
C ALA A 56 -37.90 -16.20 31.02
N GLY A 57 -37.12 -16.58 30.00
CA GLY A 57 -36.52 -15.61 29.12
C GLY A 57 -37.63 -14.90 28.35
N GLN A 58 -38.06 -13.73 28.83
CA GLN A 58 -38.44 -12.67 27.89
C GLN A 58 -37.22 -12.44 27.03
N ARG A 59 -37.16 -13.16 25.90
CA ARG A 59 -36.36 -12.77 24.76
C ARG A 59 -36.97 -11.46 24.29
N THR A 60 -36.56 -10.35 24.91
CA THR A 60 -36.50 -9.08 24.21
C THR A 60 -35.57 -9.37 23.04
N ALA A 61 -36.19 -9.70 21.91
CA ALA A 61 -35.49 -9.74 20.65
C ALA A 61 -34.99 -8.32 20.44
N ILE A 62 -33.74 -8.07 20.86
CA ILE A 62 -32.98 -6.93 20.38
C ILE A 62 -32.85 -7.21 18.89
N ARG A 63 -33.85 -6.75 18.12
CA ARG A 63 -33.75 -6.59 16.69
C ARG A 63 -32.61 -5.59 16.53
N HIS A 64 -31.38 -6.09 16.41
CA HIS A 64 -30.32 -5.36 15.76
C HIS A 64 -30.84 -5.12 14.35
N ARG A 65 -31.51 -3.97 14.14
CA ARG A 65 -31.65 -3.38 12.82
C ARG A 65 -30.22 -3.20 12.36
N ARG A 66 -29.70 -4.17 11.61
CA ARG A 66 -28.53 -3.95 10.76
C ARG A 66 -28.97 -2.86 9.81
N HIS A 67 -28.72 -1.61 10.17
CA HIS A 67 -28.73 -0.53 9.22
C HIS A 67 -27.71 -0.93 8.17
N ARG A 68 -28.18 -1.45 7.04
CA ARG A 68 -27.35 -1.61 5.85
C ARG A 68 -27.07 -0.18 5.40
N TYR A 69 -26.00 0.40 5.93
CA TYR A 69 -25.48 1.64 5.40
C TYR A 69 -25.05 1.34 3.97
N TYR A 70 -25.81 1.85 3.02
CA TYR A 70 -25.47 1.77 1.61
C TYR A 70 -24.81 3.09 1.27
N GLU A 71 -23.49 3.08 1.07
CA GLU A 71 -22.79 4.24 0.52
C GLU A 71 -23.46 4.62 -0.80
N ARG A 72 -23.98 5.83 -0.86
CA ARG A 72 -24.54 6.44 -2.06
C ARG A 72 -23.44 7.21 -2.76
N PHE A 73 -23.13 6.79 -3.98
CA PHE A 73 -22.19 7.48 -4.85
C PHE A 73 -22.96 8.20 -5.95
N TYR A 74 -22.57 9.45 -6.22
CA TYR A 74 -23.15 10.25 -7.30
C TYR A 74 -22.17 10.47 -8.46
N THR A 75 -20.86 10.33 -8.21
CA THR A 75 -19.84 10.45 -9.26
C THR A 75 -19.81 9.20 -10.12
N SER A 76 -19.91 9.37 -11.44
CA SER A 76 -19.78 8.26 -12.39
C SER A 76 -18.41 7.61 -12.26
N SER A 77 -18.37 6.27 -12.33
CA SER A 77 -17.10 5.51 -12.36
C SER A 77 -16.51 5.41 -13.76
N PHE A 78 -17.25 5.85 -14.76
CA PHE A 78 -16.89 5.79 -16.17
C PHE A 78 -16.94 7.18 -16.78
N ALA A 79 -16.04 7.43 -17.72
CA ALA A 79 -15.94 8.66 -18.49
C ALA A 79 -16.18 8.35 -19.97
N ASP A 80 -16.82 9.29 -20.67
CA ASP A 80 -17.11 9.15 -22.10
C ASP A 80 -15.86 9.44 -22.96
N ASP A 81 -15.01 10.35 -22.49
CA ASP A 81 -13.73 10.68 -23.12
C ASP A 81 -12.67 10.89 -22.03
N ILE A 82 -11.63 10.05 -22.06
CA ILE A 82 -10.49 10.09 -21.13
C ILE A 82 -9.27 10.80 -21.74
N THR A 83 -9.35 11.26 -22.98
CA THR A 83 -8.26 11.91 -23.72
C THR A 83 -8.57 13.33 -24.18
N GLY A 84 -9.83 13.76 -23.98
CA GLY A 84 -10.31 15.07 -24.42
C GLY A 84 -9.50 16.22 -23.85
N GLY A 85 -8.84 16.96 -24.75
CA GLY A 85 -8.02 18.13 -24.41
C GLY A 85 -6.59 17.81 -23.96
N ASP A 86 -6.15 16.55 -24.02
CA ASP A 86 -4.76 16.18 -23.71
C ASP A 86 -3.79 16.75 -24.77
N VAL A 87 -2.67 17.30 -24.32
CA VAL A 87 -1.55 17.72 -25.17
C VAL A 87 -0.52 16.60 -25.26
N THR A 88 -0.31 16.03 -26.44
CA THR A 88 0.31 14.70 -26.58
C THR A 88 1.60 14.66 -27.40
N ALA A 89 1.94 15.74 -28.11
CA ALA A 89 2.98 15.71 -29.14
C ALA A 89 4.40 15.49 -28.60
N GLY A 90 4.64 15.69 -27.29
CA GLY A 90 5.92 15.36 -26.64
C GLY A 90 5.91 14.09 -25.77
N GLU A 91 4.81 13.35 -25.74
CA GLU A 91 4.70 12.08 -25.02
C GLU A 91 5.32 10.90 -25.79
N ASP A 92 5.71 9.83 -25.09
CA ASP A 92 6.12 8.57 -25.72
C ASP A 92 4.86 7.82 -26.22
N PRO A 93 4.74 7.55 -27.54
CA PRO A 93 3.52 6.99 -28.12
C PRO A 93 3.23 5.57 -27.63
N ILE A 94 4.26 4.77 -27.31
CA ILE A 94 4.07 3.40 -26.79
C ILE A 94 3.50 3.49 -25.37
N VAL A 95 4.10 4.36 -24.55
CA VAL A 95 3.65 4.54 -23.15
C VAL A 95 2.24 5.13 -23.09
N ARG A 96 1.95 6.10 -23.96
CA ARG A 96 0.62 6.71 -24.04
C ARG A 96 -0.44 5.70 -24.44
N GLN A 97 -0.20 4.93 -25.51
CA GLN A 97 -1.17 3.92 -25.96
C GLN A 97 -1.41 2.86 -24.88
N ALA A 98 -0.34 2.36 -24.25
CA ALA A 98 -0.44 1.42 -23.14
C ALA A 98 -1.28 1.97 -21.98
N ALA A 99 -1.15 3.26 -21.67
CA ALA A 99 -1.92 3.93 -20.62
C ALA A 99 -3.40 4.11 -20.98
N ILE A 100 -3.72 4.46 -22.23
CA ILE A 100 -5.10 4.56 -22.73
C ILE A 100 -5.78 3.19 -22.65
N ASP A 101 -5.14 2.16 -23.19
CA ASP A 101 -5.68 0.80 -23.22
C ASP A 101 -5.91 0.25 -21.81
N ALA A 102 -4.98 0.54 -20.90
CA ALA A 102 -5.08 0.10 -19.51
C ALA A 102 -6.19 0.82 -18.74
N LEU A 103 -6.35 2.14 -18.94
CA LEU A 103 -7.39 2.93 -18.25
C LEU A 103 -8.80 2.59 -18.77
N GLY A 104 -8.92 2.29 -20.06
CA GLY A 104 -10.19 1.99 -20.71
C GLY A 104 -11.15 3.16 -20.59
N ASN A 105 -12.38 2.91 -20.11
CA ASN A 105 -13.38 3.96 -19.90
C ASN A 105 -13.53 4.39 -18.43
N MET A 106 -12.58 4.02 -17.56
CA MET A 106 -12.67 4.37 -16.15
C MET A 106 -12.48 5.88 -15.95
N ASN A 107 -13.31 6.50 -15.11
CA ASN A 107 -13.16 7.91 -14.75
C ASN A 107 -11.92 8.06 -13.85
N GLY A 108 -10.81 8.44 -14.48
CA GLY A 108 -9.51 8.48 -13.85
C GLY A 108 -8.43 9.02 -14.76
N THR A 109 -7.19 8.96 -14.29
CA THR A 109 -5.98 9.39 -14.98
C THR A 109 -4.86 8.39 -14.74
N VAL A 110 -3.97 8.30 -15.72
CA VAL A 110 -2.71 7.56 -15.63
C VAL A 110 -1.58 8.53 -15.95
N VAL A 111 -0.59 8.61 -15.06
CA VAL A 111 0.64 9.36 -15.26
C VAL A 111 1.81 8.39 -15.24
N ALA A 112 2.59 8.36 -16.31
CA ALA A 112 3.77 7.53 -16.46
C ALA A 112 5.03 8.41 -16.55
N ILE A 113 6.04 8.11 -15.72
CA ILE A 113 7.13 9.02 -15.40
C ILE A 113 8.46 8.28 -15.49
N GLU A 114 9.45 8.91 -16.11
CA GLU A 114 10.85 8.49 -16.04
C GLU A 114 11.47 9.05 -14.74
N PRO A 115 11.78 8.20 -13.75
CA PRO A 115 12.13 8.66 -12.42
C PRO A 115 13.51 9.33 -12.37
N THR A 116 14.43 8.99 -13.27
CA THR A 116 15.80 9.55 -13.30
C THR A 116 15.88 10.95 -13.89
N SER A 117 14.78 11.47 -14.46
CA SER A 117 14.76 12.77 -15.12
C SER A 117 13.59 13.67 -14.72
N GLY A 118 12.51 13.09 -14.18
CA GLY A 118 11.25 13.80 -13.96
C GLY A 118 10.42 13.98 -15.23
N ARG A 119 10.84 13.39 -16.37
CA ARG A 119 10.07 13.45 -17.63
C ARG A 119 8.78 12.67 -17.50
N VAL A 120 7.66 13.34 -17.78
CA VAL A 120 6.37 12.69 -17.99
C VAL A 120 6.39 12.05 -19.36
N LEU A 121 6.39 10.72 -19.40
CA LEU A 121 6.38 9.93 -20.63
C LEU A 121 4.98 9.85 -21.22
N ALA A 122 3.95 9.81 -20.39
CA ALA A 122 2.55 9.91 -20.81
C ALA A 122 1.67 10.43 -19.68
N MET A 123 0.66 11.22 -20.04
CA MET A 123 -0.38 11.70 -19.13
C MET A 123 -1.75 11.58 -19.82
N VAL A 124 -2.55 10.61 -19.38
CA VAL A 124 -3.90 10.37 -19.89
C VAL A 124 -4.91 11.03 -18.98
N ASN A 125 -5.86 11.79 -19.52
CA ASN A 125 -6.78 12.65 -18.80
C ASN A 125 -6.03 13.71 -17.99
N GLN A 126 -5.34 14.59 -18.71
CA GLN A 126 -4.48 15.64 -18.16
C GLN A 126 -5.26 16.58 -17.26
N LYS A 127 -6.52 16.88 -17.60
CA LYS A 127 -7.42 17.68 -16.75
C LYS A 127 -7.53 17.13 -15.32
N LEU A 128 -7.61 15.81 -15.17
CA LEU A 128 -7.66 15.19 -13.84
C LEU A 128 -6.28 15.08 -13.21
N ALA A 129 -5.24 14.76 -13.98
CA ALA A 129 -3.85 14.70 -13.50
C ALA A 129 -3.35 16.03 -12.91
N LEU A 130 -3.75 17.14 -13.54
CA LEU A 130 -3.37 18.52 -13.19
C LEU A 130 -4.33 19.18 -12.18
N SER A 131 -5.45 18.54 -11.86
CA SER A 131 -6.45 19.07 -10.93
C SER A 131 -5.90 19.30 -9.51
N SER A 132 -6.70 19.94 -8.65
CA SER A 132 -6.37 20.21 -7.23
C SER A 132 -6.19 18.96 -6.35
N GLY A 133 -6.23 17.78 -6.97
CA GLY A 133 -6.00 16.51 -6.32
C GLY A 133 -7.22 16.00 -5.57
N ALA A 134 -6.98 14.94 -4.79
CA ALA A 134 -7.97 14.42 -3.87
C ALA A 134 -7.27 13.87 -2.63
N GLN A 135 -8.08 13.45 -1.66
CA GLN A 135 -7.55 12.79 -0.47
C GLN A 135 -6.65 11.60 -0.87
N PRO A 136 -5.39 11.55 -0.40
CA PRO A 136 -4.44 10.51 -0.82
C PRO A 136 -4.80 9.13 -0.25
N CYS A 137 -5.77 9.07 0.65
CA CYS A 137 -6.18 7.85 1.32
C CYS A 137 -4.95 7.17 1.97
N SER A 138 -4.67 5.92 1.62
CA SER A 138 -3.55 5.16 2.17
C SER A 138 -2.22 5.31 1.42
N THR A 139 -2.12 6.13 0.36
CA THR A 139 -0.83 6.37 -0.30
C THR A 139 0.08 7.28 0.54
N ILE A 140 -0.49 8.14 1.40
CA ILE A 140 0.26 8.98 2.36
C ILE A 140 1.17 8.17 3.30
N LYS A 141 0.84 6.89 3.53
CA LYS A 141 1.61 5.98 4.38
C LYS A 141 3.05 5.79 3.93
N VAL A 142 3.35 6.02 2.64
CA VAL A 142 4.73 5.98 2.13
C VAL A 142 5.56 7.13 2.71
N SER A 143 5.04 8.36 2.67
CA SER A 143 5.69 9.52 3.31
C SER A 143 5.85 9.31 4.82
N VAL A 144 4.81 8.82 5.51
CA VAL A 144 4.87 8.57 6.96
C VAL A 144 5.89 7.48 7.32
N ALA A 145 6.00 6.42 6.51
CA ALA A 145 7.00 5.38 6.70
C ALA A 145 8.42 5.94 6.57
N LEU A 146 8.69 6.72 5.52
CA LEU A 146 9.98 7.37 5.32
C LEU A 146 10.31 8.33 6.47
N ALA A 147 9.36 9.18 6.89
CA ALA A 147 9.55 10.08 8.02
C ALA A 147 9.95 9.32 9.31
N ALA A 148 9.26 8.22 9.62
CA ALA A 148 9.58 7.43 10.80
C ALA A 148 10.94 6.71 10.72
N LEU A 149 11.34 6.30 9.52
CA LEU A 149 12.66 5.70 9.27
C LEU A 149 13.77 6.76 9.40
N SER A 150 13.58 7.96 8.83
CA SER A 150 14.51 9.08 8.94
C SER A 150 14.71 9.51 10.40
N GLU A 151 13.66 9.44 11.21
CA GLU A 151 13.72 9.73 12.64
C GLU A 151 14.26 8.57 13.49
N GLY A 152 14.61 7.42 12.88
CA GLY A 152 15.11 6.24 13.60
C GLY A 152 14.10 5.62 14.56
N LEU A 153 12.80 5.87 14.37
CA LEU A 153 11.74 5.37 15.26
C LEU A 153 11.42 3.89 15.02
N ILE A 154 11.69 3.41 13.81
CA ILE A 154 11.42 2.05 13.35
C ILE A 154 12.48 1.62 12.34
N ASP A 155 12.57 0.31 12.14
CA ASP A 155 13.07 -0.34 10.92
C ASP A 155 11.94 -1.19 10.30
N LYS A 156 12.23 -1.97 9.25
CA LYS A 156 11.25 -2.81 8.55
C LYS A 156 10.61 -3.90 9.43
N ASP A 157 11.28 -4.29 10.52
CA ASP A 157 10.92 -5.40 11.41
C ASP A 157 10.41 -4.95 12.79
N THR A 158 10.60 -3.67 13.14
CA THR A 158 10.23 -3.09 14.43
C THR A 158 8.73 -3.29 14.70
N PRO A 159 8.36 -4.06 15.74
CA PRO A 159 6.97 -4.33 16.03
C PRO A 159 6.31 -3.13 16.75
N ILE A 160 5.22 -2.61 16.18
CA ILE A 160 4.35 -1.65 16.86
C ILE A 160 3.14 -2.39 17.44
N THR A 161 2.87 -2.15 18.72
CA THR A 161 1.70 -2.66 19.43
C THR A 161 0.42 -1.96 18.95
N LEU A 162 -0.51 -2.72 18.39
CA LEU A 162 -1.81 -2.25 17.90
C LEU A 162 -2.96 -2.57 18.86
N GLY A 163 -2.69 -3.39 19.87
CA GLY A 163 -3.64 -3.79 20.91
C GLY A 163 -3.02 -4.85 21.83
N ARG A 164 -3.79 -5.33 22.83
CA ARG A 164 -3.28 -6.18 23.93
C ARG A 164 -2.50 -7.43 23.50
N ARG A 165 -2.75 -7.97 22.31
CA ARG A 165 -2.07 -9.15 21.73
C ARG A 165 -1.80 -9.00 20.23
N SER A 166 -1.78 -7.78 19.72
CA SER A 166 -1.63 -7.51 18.30
C SER A 166 -0.43 -6.60 18.09
N HIS A 167 0.52 -7.09 17.29
CA HIS A 167 1.71 -6.35 16.88
C HIS A 167 1.84 -6.47 15.37
N MET A 168 2.46 -5.47 14.75
CA MET A 168 2.74 -5.49 13.32
C MET A 168 4.04 -4.74 13.05
N ASN A 169 4.84 -5.21 12.11
CA ASN A 169 6.03 -4.52 11.62
C ASN A 169 5.72 -3.65 10.39
N LEU A 170 6.65 -2.79 10.00
CA LEU A 170 6.48 -1.87 8.87
C LEU A 170 6.21 -2.63 7.56
N THR A 171 6.95 -3.72 7.30
CA THR A 171 6.78 -4.56 6.10
C THR A 171 5.33 -5.02 5.94
N SER A 172 4.75 -5.62 7.00
CA SER A 172 3.36 -6.09 6.98
C SER A 172 2.36 -4.93 6.94
N ALA A 173 2.66 -3.83 7.63
CA ALA A 173 1.80 -2.67 7.70
C ALA A 173 1.67 -1.96 6.35
N LEU A 174 2.76 -1.79 5.60
CA LEU A 174 2.75 -1.26 4.24
C LEU A 174 1.99 -2.19 3.29
N ALA A 175 2.33 -3.49 3.28
CA ALA A 175 1.74 -4.48 2.39
C ALA A 175 0.22 -4.64 2.57
N ARG A 176 -0.26 -4.68 3.82
CA ARG A 176 -1.69 -4.80 4.17
C ARG A 176 -2.38 -3.46 4.40
N SER A 177 -1.64 -2.37 4.29
CA SER A 177 -2.10 -1.00 4.53
C SER A 177 -2.81 -0.81 5.89
N ASN A 178 -2.20 -1.30 6.97
CA ASN A 178 -2.85 -1.31 8.29
C ASN A 178 -2.99 0.10 8.88
N ASN A 179 -4.22 0.60 9.00
CA ASN A 179 -4.48 1.96 9.51
C ASN A 179 -3.98 2.16 10.94
N ALA A 180 -4.22 1.20 11.85
CA ALA A 180 -3.85 1.33 13.25
C ALA A 180 -2.34 1.50 13.45
N TYR A 181 -1.52 0.81 12.64
CA TYR A 181 -0.08 0.97 12.64
C TYR A 181 0.33 2.41 12.30
N PHE A 182 -0.19 2.96 11.19
CA PHE A 182 0.17 4.32 10.76
C PHE A 182 -0.46 5.42 11.62
N GLU A 183 -1.60 5.16 12.26
CA GLU A 183 -2.13 6.06 13.28
C GLU A 183 -1.21 6.09 14.53
N ALA A 184 -0.74 4.94 14.99
CA ALA A 184 0.18 4.85 16.12
C ALA A 184 1.54 5.50 15.80
N LEU A 185 2.03 5.28 14.58
CA LEU A 185 3.28 5.87 14.10
C LEU A 185 3.16 7.40 13.94
N GLY A 186 2.07 7.89 13.36
CA GLY A 186 1.80 9.31 13.26
C GLY A 186 1.75 10.01 14.63
N ARG A 187 1.11 9.40 15.63
CA ARG A 187 1.11 9.93 17.01
C ARG A 187 2.49 9.91 17.65
N LYS A 188 3.37 8.98 17.29
CA LYS A 188 4.77 8.94 17.76
C LYS A 188 5.63 10.02 17.13
N LEU A 189 5.41 10.32 15.85
CA LEU A 189 6.11 11.38 15.13
C LEU A 189 5.69 12.77 15.60
N GLY A 190 4.39 12.97 15.82
CA GLY A 190 3.82 14.32 16.02
C GLY A 190 3.56 15.03 14.69
N PHE A 191 2.69 16.04 14.72
CA PHE A 191 2.25 16.75 13.53
C PHE A 191 3.41 17.49 12.84
N GLU A 192 4.27 18.13 13.63
CA GLU A 192 5.37 18.97 13.16
C GLU A 192 6.34 18.18 12.28
N LYS A 193 6.75 16.99 12.75
CA LYS A 193 7.62 16.10 11.97
C LYS A 193 6.93 15.54 10.75
N VAL A 194 5.67 15.11 10.89
CA VAL A 194 4.88 14.61 9.75
C VAL A 194 4.75 15.67 8.67
N SER A 195 4.48 16.92 9.04
CA SER A 195 4.40 18.05 8.12
C SER A 195 5.75 18.37 7.48
N PHE A 196 6.81 18.47 8.29
CA PHE A 196 8.17 18.71 7.82
C PHE A 196 8.60 17.71 6.73
N TYR A 197 8.51 16.41 6.99
CA TYR A 197 8.91 15.40 6.00
C TYR A 197 7.98 15.35 4.79
N ALA A 198 6.68 15.59 4.97
CA ALA A 198 5.77 15.66 3.84
C ALA A 198 6.16 16.78 2.85
N HIS A 199 6.52 17.96 3.37
CA HIS A 199 7.02 19.06 2.57
C HIS A 199 8.40 18.79 1.95
N GLU A 200 9.32 18.17 2.69
CA GLU A 200 10.62 17.74 2.14
C GLU A 200 10.44 16.75 0.97
N PHE A 201 9.44 15.86 1.04
CA PHE A 201 9.11 14.94 -0.06
C PHE A 201 8.26 15.57 -1.18
N GLY A 202 7.99 16.87 -1.09
CA GLY A 202 7.33 17.67 -2.11
C GLY A 202 5.81 17.70 -2.07
N LEU A 203 5.20 17.28 -0.96
CA LEU A 203 3.77 17.49 -0.73
C LEU A 203 3.51 18.94 -0.32
N GLY A 204 2.43 19.53 -0.84
CA GLY A 204 2.09 20.94 -0.57
C GLY A 204 2.92 21.95 -1.37
N GLU A 205 3.71 21.50 -2.36
CA GLU A 205 4.37 22.33 -3.36
C GLU A 205 3.99 21.85 -4.78
N LEU A 206 4.10 22.72 -5.79
CA LEU A 206 3.94 22.31 -7.19
C LEU A 206 5.00 21.28 -7.55
N ALA A 207 4.60 20.19 -8.21
CA ALA A 207 5.50 19.15 -8.65
C ALA A 207 6.13 19.52 -9.99
N GLY A 208 5.38 20.19 -10.86
CA GLY A 208 5.76 20.57 -12.21
C GLY A 208 6.76 21.73 -12.29
N TYR A 209 7.50 21.77 -13.41
CA TYR A 209 8.28 22.93 -13.83
C TYR A 209 7.49 23.72 -14.88
N ASN A 210 6.82 24.80 -14.46
CA ASN A 210 5.99 25.65 -15.32
C ASN A 210 4.91 24.88 -16.12
N MET A 211 4.30 23.88 -15.48
CA MET A 211 3.26 23.07 -16.12
C MET A 211 1.93 23.81 -16.09
N GLU A 212 1.43 24.21 -17.25
CA GLU A 212 0.17 24.96 -17.36
C GLU A 212 -0.99 24.15 -16.79
N GLY A 213 -1.86 24.81 -16.02
CA GLY A 213 -3.03 24.18 -15.41
C GLY A 213 -2.72 23.29 -14.20
N GLU A 214 -1.46 23.12 -13.80
CA GLU A 214 -1.12 22.41 -12.56
C GLU A 214 -1.67 23.16 -11.34
N HIS A 215 -2.49 22.46 -10.58
CA HIS A 215 -2.96 22.96 -9.30
C HIS A 215 -2.06 22.53 -8.14
N LEU A 216 -1.96 23.43 -7.17
CA LEU A 216 -1.46 23.09 -5.85
C LEU A 216 -2.52 22.25 -5.12
N GLY A 217 -2.10 21.11 -4.57
CA GLY A 217 -2.90 20.36 -3.60
C GLY A 217 -3.12 21.16 -2.31
N ILE A 218 -3.54 20.49 -1.24
CA ILE A 218 -3.73 21.09 0.08
C ILE A 218 -2.98 20.25 1.10
N TYR A 219 -2.05 20.87 1.83
CA TYR A 219 -1.46 20.29 3.02
C TYR A 219 -1.78 21.21 4.21
N PRO A 220 -2.35 20.69 5.32
CA PRO A 220 -2.70 21.53 6.47
C PRO A 220 -1.47 22.20 7.12
N GLU A 221 -1.59 23.48 7.44
CA GLU A 221 -0.57 24.22 8.22
C GLU A 221 -0.58 23.84 9.71
N GLU A 222 -1.74 23.38 10.20
CA GLU A 222 -1.94 22.92 11.58
C GLU A 222 -2.54 21.52 11.62
N GLU A 223 -2.36 20.82 12.74
CA GLU A 223 -2.97 19.51 12.95
C GLU A 223 -4.50 19.60 12.83
N ILE A 224 -5.10 18.68 12.06
CA ILE A 224 -6.56 18.61 11.99
C ILE A 224 -7.15 18.33 13.38
N SER A 225 -8.39 18.78 13.59
CA SER A 225 -9.09 18.56 14.87
C SER A 225 -9.03 17.09 15.33
N SER A 226 -8.86 16.88 16.64
CA SER A 226 -8.96 15.56 17.28
C SER A 226 -10.30 14.87 17.02
N LYS A 227 -11.37 15.61 16.72
CA LYS A 227 -12.68 15.07 16.30
C LYS A 227 -12.63 14.37 14.93
N LEU A 228 -11.74 14.82 14.05
CA LEU A 228 -11.42 14.19 12.77
C LEU A 228 -10.31 13.14 12.91
N GLY A 229 -9.78 12.97 14.13
CA GLY A 229 -8.78 11.97 14.48
C GLY A 229 -7.32 12.43 14.42
N GLY A 230 -7.09 13.73 14.25
CA GLY A 230 -5.76 14.37 14.36
C GLY A 230 -4.71 13.79 13.43
N VAL A 231 -3.44 13.92 13.83
CA VAL A 231 -2.25 13.44 13.12
C VAL A 231 -2.33 11.94 12.80
N GLY A 232 -3.01 11.16 13.64
CA GLY A 232 -3.23 9.73 13.38
C GLY A 232 -4.01 9.49 12.09
N LYS A 233 -5.15 10.18 11.90
CA LYS A 233 -5.97 10.05 10.69
C LYS A 233 -5.33 10.71 9.47
N MET A 234 -4.56 11.78 9.66
CA MET A 234 -3.70 12.33 8.61
C MET A 234 -2.72 11.27 8.10
N CYS A 235 -2.03 10.58 9.00
CA CYS A 235 -1.00 9.60 8.65
C CYS A 235 -1.53 8.28 8.06
N SER A 236 -2.79 7.92 8.32
CA SER A 236 -3.36 6.63 7.93
C SER A 236 -4.37 6.72 6.78
N PHE A 237 -5.12 7.82 6.69
CA PHE A 237 -6.14 8.05 5.67
C PHE A 237 -5.89 9.31 4.83
N GLY A 238 -4.87 10.10 5.14
CA GLY A 238 -4.66 11.38 4.47
C GLY A 238 -5.73 12.41 4.80
N GLU A 239 -6.39 12.29 5.96
CA GLU A 239 -7.46 13.20 6.33
C GLU A 239 -6.96 14.66 6.36
N GLY A 240 -7.74 15.58 5.78
CA GLY A 240 -7.35 16.99 5.66
C GLY A 240 -6.35 17.31 4.55
N ILE A 241 -5.81 16.30 3.85
CA ILE A 241 -4.84 16.49 2.77
C ILE A 241 -5.55 16.33 1.42
N SER A 242 -5.21 17.18 0.44
CA SER A 242 -5.47 16.96 -0.98
C SER A 242 -4.13 16.83 -1.70
N MET A 243 -3.90 15.70 -2.37
CA MET A 243 -2.65 15.41 -3.06
C MET A 243 -2.91 15.21 -4.54
N THR A 244 -2.08 15.81 -5.39
CA THR A 244 -2.20 15.65 -6.84
C THR A 244 -1.54 14.36 -7.31
N PRO A 245 -1.99 13.77 -8.44
CA PRO A 245 -1.28 12.67 -9.08
C PRO A 245 0.20 12.98 -9.36
N LEU A 246 0.53 14.22 -9.73
CA LEU A 246 1.91 14.65 -9.98
C LEU A 246 2.76 14.68 -8.70
N GLN A 247 2.23 15.19 -7.58
CA GLN A 247 2.94 15.17 -6.29
C GLN A 247 3.25 13.73 -5.85
N LEU A 248 2.27 12.82 -5.97
CA LEU A 248 2.48 11.41 -5.67
C LEU A 248 3.53 10.78 -6.59
N GLY A 249 3.46 11.10 -7.89
CA GLY A 249 4.39 10.62 -8.90
C GLY A 249 5.83 11.09 -8.65
N ALA A 250 6.01 12.36 -8.29
CA ALA A 250 7.31 12.94 -7.96
C ALA A 250 7.94 12.27 -6.73
N MET A 251 7.17 12.10 -5.64
CA MET A 251 7.64 11.42 -4.43
C MET A 251 8.05 9.97 -4.73
N VAL A 252 7.24 9.22 -5.47
CA VAL A 252 7.56 7.84 -5.84
C VAL A 252 8.73 7.76 -6.83
N SER A 253 8.92 8.77 -7.67
CA SER A 253 10.09 8.90 -8.54
C SER A 253 11.39 9.10 -7.76
N ALA A 254 11.37 9.93 -6.72
CA ALA A 254 12.52 10.09 -5.84
C ALA A 254 12.85 8.78 -5.10
N ILE A 255 11.85 8.01 -4.67
CA ILE A 255 12.08 6.66 -4.12
C ILE A 255 12.69 5.73 -5.18
N ALA A 256 12.13 5.75 -6.39
CA ALA A 256 12.55 4.87 -7.48
C ALA A 256 13.93 5.21 -8.05
N ASN A 257 14.47 6.42 -7.86
CA ASN A 257 15.79 6.80 -8.38
C ASN A 257 16.88 6.92 -7.31
N GLY A 258 16.59 6.57 -6.05
CA GLY A 258 17.58 6.59 -4.98
C GLY A 258 17.60 7.86 -4.12
N GLY A 259 16.69 8.80 -4.33
CA GLY A 259 16.51 9.98 -3.46
C GLY A 259 16.57 11.32 -4.17
N THR A 260 16.58 11.38 -5.50
CA THR A 260 16.64 12.65 -6.23
C THR A 260 15.23 13.12 -6.59
N LEU A 261 14.78 14.24 -6.03
CA LEU A 261 13.51 14.85 -6.40
C LEU A 261 13.76 15.79 -7.59
N TYR A 262 13.27 15.41 -8.77
CA TYR A 262 13.24 16.26 -9.96
C TYR A 262 11.92 17.04 -9.99
N TYR A 263 11.94 18.21 -10.64
CA TYR A 263 10.69 18.79 -11.10
C TYR A 263 10.08 17.91 -12.19
N MET A 264 8.77 17.75 -12.15
CA MET A 264 8.01 17.08 -13.19
C MET A 264 7.97 17.94 -14.45
N GLN A 265 8.35 17.37 -15.59
CA GLN A 265 8.41 18.09 -16.85
C GLN A 265 7.62 17.31 -17.91
N HIS A 266 6.63 17.96 -18.52
CA HIS A 266 5.81 17.40 -19.59
C HIS A 266 6.09 18.20 -20.87
N PRO A 267 7.13 17.82 -21.65
CA PRO A 267 7.38 18.46 -22.94
C PRO A 267 6.16 18.22 -23.84
N THR A 268 5.67 19.29 -24.44
CA THR A 268 4.43 19.33 -25.23
C THR A 268 4.70 19.33 -26.73
N THR A 269 5.94 19.56 -27.15
CA THR A 269 6.36 19.57 -28.56
C THR A 269 7.58 18.67 -28.82
N PRO A 270 7.79 18.21 -30.06
CA PRO A 270 9.01 17.46 -30.42
C PRO A 270 10.31 18.24 -30.17
N GLU A 271 10.27 19.57 -30.31
CA GLU A 271 11.41 20.43 -30.03
C GLU A 271 11.75 20.47 -28.53
N GLU A 272 10.73 20.58 -27.67
CA GLU A 272 10.91 20.50 -26.22
C GLU A 272 11.42 19.13 -25.77
N VAL A 273 11.00 18.04 -26.45
CA VAL A 273 11.56 16.70 -26.22
C VAL A 273 13.04 16.64 -26.61
N ALA A 274 13.40 17.18 -27.78
CA ALA A 274 14.79 17.17 -28.26
C ALA A 274 15.72 17.99 -27.36
N ASN A 275 15.24 19.10 -26.81
CA ASN A 275 15.98 20.00 -25.92
C ASN A 275 15.76 19.68 -24.43
N PHE A 276 15.14 18.56 -24.11
CA PHE A 276 14.80 18.20 -22.75
C PHE A 276 16.05 18.09 -21.87
N GLN A 277 16.01 18.77 -20.71
CA GLN A 277 17.03 18.66 -19.68
C GLN A 277 16.35 18.48 -18.31
N PRO A 278 16.75 17.46 -17.52
CA PRO A 278 16.24 17.27 -16.17
C PRO A 278 16.49 18.48 -15.28
N ARG A 279 15.48 18.91 -14.53
CA ARG A 279 15.59 19.98 -13.53
C ARG A 279 15.55 19.40 -12.12
N LEU A 280 16.69 19.41 -11.44
CA LEU A 280 16.78 19.02 -10.04
C LEU A 280 15.97 19.98 -9.18
N LYS A 281 15.12 19.43 -8.31
CA LYS A 281 14.43 20.20 -7.27
C LYS A 281 15.19 20.15 -5.95
N ARG A 282 15.50 18.94 -5.46
CA ARG A 282 16.33 18.72 -4.26
C ARG A 282 16.80 17.27 -4.16
N HIS A 283 17.80 17.02 -3.32
CA HIS A 283 18.21 15.67 -2.91
C HIS A 283 17.58 15.32 -1.56
N LEU A 284 17.06 14.11 -1.46
CA LEU A 284 16.48 13.52 -0.25
C LEU A 284 17.45 12.49 0.31
N ASP A 285 17.77 12.59 1.59
CA ASP A 285 18.59 11.61 2.29
C ASP A 285 17.77 10.37 2.68
N ILE A 286 17.35 9.61 1.67
CA ILE A 286 16.52 8.42 1.82
C ILE A 286 17.13 7.16 1.21
N ALA A 287 18.30 7.26 0.57
CA ALA A 287 18.93 6.16 -0.14
C ALA A 287 19.11 4.90 0.74
N SER A 288 19.55 5.11 1.98
CA SER A 288 19.72 4.06 2.98
C SER A 288 18.39 3.48 3.51
N LEU A 289 17.30 4.22 3.39
CA LEU A 289 15.97 3.87 3.89
C LEU A 289 15.11 3.14 2.85
N ILE A 290 15.45 3.27 1.56
CA ILE A 290 14.70 2.63 0.46
C ILE A 290 14.58 1.12 0.64
N PRO A 291 15.63 0.35 1.01
CA PRO A 291 15.48 -1.09 1.26
C PRO A 291 14.44 -1.43 2.34
N GLU A 292 14.30 -0.59 3.37
CA GLU A 292 13.37 -0.80 4.48
C GLU A 292 11.90 -0.69 4.04
N ILE A 293 11.58 0.26 3.14
CA ILE A 293 10.22 0.41 2.61
C ILE A 293 9.93 -0.51 1.41
N SER A 294 10.96 -0.84 0.62
CA SER A 294 10.79 -1.56 -0.64
C SER A 294 10.21 -2.96 -0.44
N VAL A 295 10.60 -3.66 0.63
CA VAL A 295 10.04 -4.98 0.96
C VAL A 295 8.54 -4.90 1.24
N GLY A 296 8.09 -3.85 1.95
CA GLY A 296 6.67 -3.62 2.22
C GLY A 296 5.87 -3.24 0.96
N MET A 297 6.45 -2.41 0.09
CA MET A 297 5.85 -2.03 -1.19
C MET A 297 5.77 -3.20 -2.18
N ALA A 298 6.80 -4.05 -2.25
CA ALA A 298 6.77 -5.30 -3.00
C ALA A 298 5.73 -6.27 -2.41
N GLY A 299 5.68 -6.38 -1.08
CA GLY A 299 4.69 -7.19 -0.37
C GLY A 299 3.24 -6.78 -0.67
N ALA A 300 2.98 -5.51 -0.93
CA ALA A 300 1.67 -5.03 -1.36
C ALA A 300 1.22 -5.70 -2.67
N VAL A 301 2.13 -5.90 -3.62
CA VAL A 301 1.87 -6.55 -4.91
C VAL A 301 1.91 -8.08 -4.79
N GLN A 302 2.80 -8.63 -3.98
CA GLN A 302 2.95 -10.09 -3.87
C GLN A 302 1.77 -10.77 -3.16
N TYR A 303 1.37 -10.22 -2.01
CA TYR A 303 0.37 -10.84 -1.13
C TYR A 303 -0.59 -9.82 -0.48
N GLY A 304 -0.40 -8.53 -0.74
CA GLY A 304 -1.11 -7.45 -0.07
C GLY A 304 -2.22 -6.82 -0.91
N THR A 305 -2.42 -5.52 -0.70
CA THR A 305 -3.56 -4.77 -1.26
C THR A 305 -3.47 -4.50 -2.77
N ALA A 306 -2.31 -4.69 -3.39
CA ALA A 306 -2.04 -4.46 -4.82
C ALA A 306 -1.89 -5.76 -5.62
N ARG A 307 -2.30 -6.91 -5.07
CA ARG A 307 -2.16 -8.22 -5.73
C ARG A 307 -2.76 -8.32 -7.14
N SER A 308 -3.69 -7.44 -7.46
CA SER A 308 -4.35 -7.38 -8.77
C SER A 308 -3.43 -6.96 -9.91
N VAL A 309 -2.28 -6.33 -9.64
CA VAL A 309 -1.22 -6.15 -10.67
C VAL A 309 -0.88 -7.51 -11.29
N ARG A 310 -0.76 -8.55 -10.45
CA ARG A 310 -0.35 -9.91 -10.85
C ARG A 310 -1.40 -10.68 -11.64
N TYR A 311 -2.60 -10.14 -11.81
CA TYR A 311 -3.58 -10.73 -12.72
C TYR A 311 -3.16 -10.57 -14.17
N ASN A 312 -2.39 -9.52 -14.47
CA ASN A 312 -1.98 -9.17 -15.82
C ASN A 312 -0.46 -9.16 -16.01
N PHE A 313 0.33 -8.92 -14.96
CA PHE A 313 1.77 -8.74 -15.09
C PHE A 313 2.55 -9.34 -13.91
N SER A 314 3.52 -10.21 -14.22
CA SER A 314 4.38 -10.88 -13.23
C SER A 314 5.82 -11.12 -13.70
N GLU A 315 6.16 -10.59 -14.87
CA GLU A 315 7.46 -10.72 -15.52
C GLU A 315 8.54 -9.95 -14.77
N GLU A 316 8.19 -8.78 -14.25
CA GLU A 316 9.10 -7.92 -13.49
C GLU A 316 8.58 -7.62 -12.08
N GLN A 317 9.49 -7.29 -11.18
CA GLN A 317 9.13 -6.93 -9.82
C GLN A 317 8.48 -5.53 -9.81
N VAL A 318 7.20 -5.46 -9.44
CA VAL A 318 6.49 -4.20 -9.21
C VAL A 318 6.41 -3.91 -7.71
N LEU A 319 6.76 -2.68 -7.34
CA LEU A 319 6.65 -2.15 -5.99
C LEU A 319 5.61 -1.04 -6.01
N GLY A 320 4.70 -1.01 -5.03
CA GLY A 320 3.71 0.06 -5.01
C GLY A 320 2.86 0.15 -3.76
N LYS A 321 1.96 1.14 -3.77
CA LYS A 321 1.02 1.41 -2.69
C LYS A 321 -0.34 1.79 -3.23
N THR A 322 -1.38 1.07 -2.77
CA THR A 322 -2.77 1.44 -3.05
C THR A 322 -3.33 2.46 -2.05
N GLY A 323 -4.31 3.24 -2.49
CA GLY A 323 -5.15 4.09 -1.65
C GLY A 323 -6.63 3.85 -1.94
N THR A 324 -7.46 3.84 -0.91
CA THR A 324 -8.92 3.77 -1.07
C THR A 324 -9.59 4.55 0.04
N CYS A 325 -10.46 5.48 -0.33
CA CYS A 325 -11.29 6.23 0.60
C CYS A 325 -12.53 6.74 -0.13
N SER A 326 -13.53 7.17 0.64
CA SER A 326 -14.77 7.75 0.13
C SER A 326 -14.96 9.10 0.80
N ARG A 327 -15.24 10.15 0.03
CA ARG A 327 -15.53 11.49 0.55
C ARG A 327 -16.61 12.13 -0.32
N ALA A 328 -17.59 12.75 0.34
CA ALA A 328 -18.74 13.41 -0.30
C ALA A 328 -19.27 12.59 -1.49
N GLY A 329 -19.83 11.41 -1.26
CA GLY A 329 -20.43 10.57 -2.31
C GLY A 329 -19.54 10.23 -3.52
N THR A 330 -18.21 10.35 -3.40
CA THR A 330 -17.22 9.94 -4.38
C THR A 330 -16.26 8.96 -3.72
N ARG A 331 -15.94 7.88 -4.42
CA ARG A 331 -14.90 6.94 -4.04
C ARG A 331 -13.64 7.24 -4.83
N TYR A 332 -12.50 7.17 -4.16
CA TYR A 332 -11.19 7.32 -4.75
C TYR A 332 -10.44 5.99 -4.75
N GLY A 333 -9.82 5.68 -5.88
CA GLY A 333 -8.92 4.55 -6.06
C GLY A 333 -7.56 5.06 -6.51
N TRP A 334 -6.55 4.90 -5.66
CA TRP A 334 -5.18 5.27 -5.97
C TRP A 334 -4.30 4.03 -6.10
N PHE A 335 -3.34 4.09 -7.00
CA PHE A 335 -2.18 3.23 -6.98
C PHE A 335 -0.98 3.99 -7.52
N ALA A 336 0.10 4.05 -6.75
CA ALA A 336 1.39 4.50 -7.24
C ALA A 336 2.39 3.36 -7.15
N SER A 337 3.19 3.18 -8.19
CA SER A 337 4.11 2.06 -8.31
C SER A 337 5.27 2.37 -9.21
N TYR A 338 6.29 1.53 -9.15
CA TYR A 338 7.30 1.43 -10.19
C TYR A 338 7.62 -0.03 -10.48
N ALA A 339 7.89 -0.34 -11.75
CA ALA A 339 8.48 -1.60 -12.15
C ALA A 339 10.00 -1.51 -12.01
N ASN A 340 10.59 -2.44 -11.27
CA ASN A 340 12.03 -2.56 -11.11
C ASN A 340 12.57 -3.52 -12.18
N THR A 341 12.96 -2.96 -13.33
CA THR A 341 13.50 -3.72 -14.47
C THR A 341 14.98 -3.40 -14.68
N ASP A 342 15.71 -4.28 -15.35
CA ASP A 342 17.15 -4.12 -15.61
C ASP A 342 17.47 -3.01 -16.64
N VAL A 343 16.49 -2.59 -17.43
CA VAL A 343 16.66 -1.62 -18.53
C VAL A 343 16.25 -0.20 -18.14
N GLY A 344 15.58 -0.06 -17.00
CA GLY A 344 15.11 1.22 -16.47
C GLY A 344 13.92 1.06 -15.56
N ARG A 345 13.59 2.12 -14.84
CA ARG A 345 12.38 2.17 -14.01
C ARG A 345 11.38 3.10 -14.68
N ILE A 346 10.11 2.72 -14.61
CA ILE A 346 9.00 3.62 -14.94
C ILE A 346 8.12 3.71 -13.71
N VAL A 347 7.81 4.95 -13.29
CA VAL A 347 6.86 5.21 -12.22
C VAL A 347 5.49 5.41 -12.85
N THR A 348 4.48 4.78 -12.27
CA THR A 348 3.10 4.89 -12.72
C THR A 348 2.20 5.28 -11.56
N VAL A 349 1.42 6.34 -11.75
CA VAL A 349 0.33 6.76 -10.88
C VAL A 349 -0.98 6.55 -11.60
N VAL A 350 -1.86 5.74 -11.02
CA VAL A 350 -3.25 5.57 -11.44
C VAL A 350 -4.15 6.18 -10.38
N PHE A 351 -4.95 7.15 -10.77
CA PHE A 351 -5.96 7.77 -9.92
C PHE A 351 -7.34 7.62 -10.55
N LEU A 352 -8.30 7.11 -9.77
CA LEU A 352 -9.67 6.86 -10.18
C LEU A 352 -10.61 7.60 -9.23
N GLN A 353 -11.69 8.16 -9.78
CA GLN A 353 -12.80 8.73 -9.02
C GLN A 353 -14.13 8.17 -9.52
N GLY A 354 -15.09 7.94 -8.63
CA GLY A 354 -16.38 7.37 -9.03
C GLY A 354 -17.16 6.76 -7.89
N GLY A 355 -17.75 5.60 -8.16
CA GLY A 355 -18.60 4.86 -7.26
C GLY A 355 -17.98 3.56 -6.79
N ARG A 356 -18.81 2.51 -6.65
CA ARG A 356 -18.39 1.23 -6.08
C ARG A 356 -17.22 0.54 -6.81
N PRO A 357 -17.13 0.55 -8.15
CA PRO A 357 -16.01 -0.06 -8.87
C PRO A 357 -14.67 0.66 -8.66
N THR A 358 -14.68 1.87 -8.10
CA THR A 358 -13.48 2.69 -7.92
C THR A 358 -12.81 2.40 -6.59
N PHE A 359 -11.64 1.76 -6.60
CA PHE A 359 -10.84 1.46 -5.40
C PHE A 359 -9.39 1.14 -5.78
N GLY A 360 -8.51 1.15 -4.79
CA GLY A 360 -7.06 1.01 -4.98
C GLY A 360 -6.65 -0.28 -5.70
N PRO A 361 -7.16 -1.47 -5.32
CA PRO A 361 -6.91 -2.68 -6.10
C PRO A 361 -7.37 -2.60 -7.57
N LYS A 362 -8.43 -1.85 -7.91
CA LYS A 362 -8.79 -1.62 -9.32
C LYS A 362 -7.77 -0.73 -10.02
N ALA A 363 -7.29 0.33 -9.36
CA ALA A 363 -6.17 1.14 -9.88
C ALA A 363 -4.88 0.32 -10.05
N ALA A 364 -4.62 -0.65 -9.16
CA ALA A 364 -3.49 -1.57 -9.28
C ALA A 364 -3.65 -2.59 -10.42
N GLU A 365 -4.87 -3.06 -10.68
CA GLU A 365 -5.19 -3.90 -11.84
C GLU A 365 -4.89 -3.18 -13.16
N ILE A 366 -5.30 -1.90 -13.26
CA ILE A 366 -5.03 -1.02 -14.41
C ILE A 366 -3.51 -0.85 -14.61
N ALA A 367 -2.75 -0.59 -13.55
CA ALA A 367 -1.29 -0.53 -13.66
C ALA A 367 -0.70 -1.86 -14.14
N GLY A 368 -1.26 -3.02 -13.73
CA GLY A 368 -0.88 -4.32 -14.27
C GLY A 368 -1.10 -4.46 -15.77
N HIS A 369 -2.23 -3.96 -16.29
CA HIS A 369 -2.47 -3.91 -17.75
C HIS A 369 -1.47 -2.99 -18.46
N LEU A 370 -1.16 -1.83 -17.89
CA LEU A 370 -0.16 -0.92 -18.43
C LEU A 370 1.21 -1.60 -18.52
N TYR A 371 1.67 -2.24 -17.45
CA TYR A 371 2.96 -2.93 -17.45
C TYR A 371 3.01 -4.09 -18.45
N ARG A 372 1.93 -4.86 -18.58
CA ARG A 372 1.79 -5.89 -19.62
C ARG A 372 1.94 -5.27 -21.02
N ASN A 373 1.19 -4.22 -21.31
CA ASN A 373 1.22 -3.58 -22.62
C ASN A 373 2.62 -3.02 -22.95
N LEU A 374 3.29 -2.40 -21.98
CA LEU A 374 4.68 -1.94 -22.14
C LEU A 374 5.64 -3.09 -22.43
N TYR A 375 5.50 -4.21 -21.71
CA TYR A 375 6.32 -5.39 -21.89
C TYR A 375 6.13 -6.01 -23.27
N ASP A 376 4.88 -6.20 -23.70
CA ASP A 376 4.54 -6.79 -25.00
C ASP A 376 5.02 -5.92 -26.19
N HIS A 377 5.21 -4.62 -25.97
CA HIS A 377 5.75 -3.68 -26.97
C HIS A 377 7.25 -3.38 -26.79
N ASN A 378 7.98 -4.27 -26.09
CA ASN A 378 9.43 -4.19 -25.91
C ASN A 378 9.93 -2.89 -25.27
N PHE A 379 9.10 -2.19 -24.48
CA PHE A 379 9.52 -0.96 -23.81
C PHE A 379 10.66 -1.20 -22.82
N PHE A 380 10.63 -2.35 -22.14
CA PHE A 380 11.67 -2.78 -21.18
C PHE A 380 12.82 -3.56 -21.82
N VAL A 381 12.90 -3.61 -23.15
CA VAL A 381 14.03 -4.22 -23.87
C VAL A 381 14.92 -3.08 -24.36
N GLY A 382 16.21 -3.12 -24.01
CA GLY A 382 17.15 -2.01 -24.22
C GLY A 382 17.03 -1.35 -25.60
N LYS A 383 16.58 -0.09 -25.62
CA LYS A 383 16.78 0.76 -26.80
C LYS A 383 18.31 0.91 -26.99
N PRO A 384 18.88 0.72 -28.19
CA PRO A 384 20.28 0.99 -28.41
C PRO A 384 20.56 2.43 -27.95
N ALA A 385 21.56 2.59 -27.09
CA ALA A 385 21.94 3.89 -26.56
C ALA A 385 22.16 4.85 -27.73
N LEU A 386 21.45 5.98 -27.73
CA LEU A 386 21.77 7.08 -28.64
C LEU A 386 23.23 7.46 -28.40
N PRO A 387 24.04 7.67 -29.45
CA PRO A 387 25.46 7.99 -29.29
C PRO A 387 25.60 9.24 -28.44
N THR A 388 26.21 9.08 -27.26
CA THR A 388 26.63 10.17 -26.39
C THR A 388 27.67 10.99 -27.15
N ASN A 389 27.21 12.06 -27.80
CA ASN A 389 28.11 13.05 -28.38
C ASN A 389 28.75 13.82 -27.22
N THR A 390 29.92 13.35 -26.79
CA THR A 390 30.76 14.01 -25.79
C THR A 390 31.39 15.22 -26.44
N ALA A 391 30.62 16.30 -26.56
CA ALA A 391 31.09 17.60 -26.99
C ALA A 391 30.72 18.65 -25.93
N GLY A 392 31.68 18.90 -25.02
CA GLY A 392 31.90 20.19 -24.37
C GLY A 392 30.79 20.74 -23.48
N VAL A 393 30.74 20.31 -22.22
CA VAL A 393 30.22 21.17 -21.15
C VAL A 393 31.22 22.31 -20.95
N GLN A 394 30.96 23.48 -21.51
CA GLN A 394 31.65 24.70 -21.10
C GLN A 394 31.03 25.24 -19.81
N PRO A 395 31.83 25.64 -18.81
CA PRO A 395 31.33 26.32 -17.63
C PRO A 395 30.87 27.74 -18.01
N ALA A 396 29.66 28.10 -17.57
CA ALA A 396 29.13 29.45 -17.73
C ALA A 396 30.03 30.47 -17.01
N SER A 397 30.61 31.39 -17.78
CA SER A 397 31.35 32.54 -17.28
C SER A 397 30.39 33.54 -16.65
N THR A 398 30.72 33.97 -15.44
CA THR A 398 30.14 35.09 -14.71
C THR A 398 30.34 36.40 -15.49
N GLN A 399 29.26 37.09 -15.83
CA GLN A 399 29.17 38.55 -15.88
C GLN A 399 27.79 38.98 -15.39
#